data_AF-A0A7J4VPN9-F1
#
_entry.id   AF-A0A7J4VPN9-F1
#
_cell.length_a   1.000
_cell.length_b   1.000
_cell.length_c   1.000
_cell.angle_alpha   90.00
_cell.angle_beta   90.00
_cell.angle_gamma   90.00
#
_symmetry.space_group_name_H-M   'P 1'
#
loop_
_entity.id
_entity.type
_entity.pdbx_description
1 polymer ?
#
loop_
_entity_poly.entity_id
_entity_poly.type
_entity_poly.pdbx_seq_one_letter_code
_entity_poly.pdbx_strand_id
1 'polypeptide(L)'
;MPRIERRTIENVVRVIGWADDDGELVSDVTDRFQSRYVFVVERTGERCVSDFTLARKGFTSLPIRDAVALGFSTEEFLELLQWEKTSSSNIQSEDELNELLARAVASPCF
;
A
#
# COMPACT_ATOMS: atom_id res chain seq x y z
N MET A 1 -25.95 15.61 -26.86
CA MET A 1 -24.79 15.41 -25.97
C MET A 1 -25.28 14.71 -24.71
N PRO A 2 -25.17 13.38 -24.58
CA PRO A 2 -25.61 12.72 -23.36
C PRO A 2 -24.60 13.00 -22.25
N ARG A 3 -25.13 13.44 -21.11
CA ARG A 3 -24.42 13.68 -19.85
C ARG A 3 -23.79 12.34 -19.44
N ILE A 4 -22.46 12.23 -19.53
CA ILE A 4 -21.74 11.06 -19.03
C ILE A 4 -21.97 11.05 -17.52
N GLU A 5 -22.95 10.28 -17.06
CA GLU A 5 -23.04 9.86 -15.67
C GLU A 5 -21.71 9.18 -15.36
N ARG A 6 -20.85 9.84 -14.59
CA ARG A 6 -19.73 9.18 -13.91
C ARG A 6 -20.36 8.21 -12.91
N ARG A 7 -20.87 7.07 -13.38
CA ARG A 7 -21.02 5.88 -12.57
C ARG A 7 -19.61 5.42 -12.29
N THR A 8 -18.97 6.07 -11.32
CA THR A 8 -17.82 5.52 -10.62
C THR A 8 -18.35 4.29 -9.90
N ILE A 9 -18.52 3.19 -10.64
CA ILE A 9 -18.44 1.87 -10.04
C ILE A 9 -16.97 1.81 -9.66
N GLU A 10 -16.65 2.39 -8.50
CA GLU A 10 -15.40 2.09 -7.80
C GLU A 10 -15.43 0.57 -7.71
N ASN A 11 -14.66 -0.09 -8.57
CA ASN A 11 -14.38 -1.50 -8.40
C ASN A 11 -13.70 -1.54 -7.04
N VAL A 12 -14.46 -1.88 -5.99
CA VAL A 12 -13.93 -2.02 -4.65
C VAL A 12 -12.91 -3.14 -4.75
N VAL A 13 -11.65 -2.78 -4.79
CA VAL A 13 -10.55 -3.73 -4.78
C VAL A 13 -10.20 -4.00 -3.33
N ARG A 14 -9.82 -5.24 -3.05
CA ARG A 14 -9.35 -5.65 -1.74
C ARG A 14 -8.04 -6.39 -1.88
N VAL A 15 -6.99 -5.86 -1.29
CA VAL A 15 -5.70 -6.57 -1.20
C VAL A 15 -5.86 -7.82 -0.33
N ILE A 16 -5.26 -8.93 -0.78
CA ILE A 16 -5.34 -10.23 -0.10
C ILE A 16 -3.98 -10.81 0.31
N GLY A 17 -2.86 -10.23 -0.16
CA GLY A 17 -1.51 -10.65 0.23
C GLY A 17 -0.46 -10.29 -0.81
N TRP A 18 0.78 -10.72 -0.55
CA TRP A 18 1.91 -10.52 -1.43
C TRP A 18 1.91 -11.50 -2.60
N ALA A 19 2.52 -11.09 -3.73
CA ALA A 19 2.70 -11.91 -4.90
C ALA A 19 4.20 -12.23 -5.09
N ASP A 20 4.52 -13.46 -5.48
CA ASP A 20 5.83 -13.80 -6.02
C ASP A 20 5.96 -13.44 -7.52
N ASP A 21 7.07 -13.84 -8.14
CA ASP A 21 7.36 -13.60 -9.56
C ASP A 21 6.40 -14.34 -10.50
N ASP A 22 5.81 -15.45 -10.05
CA ASP A 22 4.81 -16.22 -10.78
C ASP A 22 3.38 -15.67 -10.57
N GLY A 23 3.22 -14.69 -9.68
CA GLY A 23 1.94 -14.08 -9.32
C GLY A 23 1.14 -14.85 -8.27
N GLU A 24 1.77 -15.84 -7.63
CA GLU A 24 1.17 -16.65 -6.57
C GLU A 24 1.29 -15.98 -5.21
N LEU A 25 0.37 -16.32 -4.30
CA LEU A 25 0.32 -15.73 -2.96
C LEU A 25 1.47 -16.25 -2.08
N VAL A 26 2.23 -15.33 -1.51
CA VAL A 26 3.29 -15.63 -0.54
C VAL A 26 3.02 -14.99 0.82
N SER A 27 3.51 -15.63 1.87
CA SER A 27 3.30 -15.19 3.26
C SER A 27 4.23 -14.06 3.69
N ASP A 28 5.39 -13.92 3.05
CA ASP A 28 6.41 -12.96 3.41
C ASP A 28 7.23 -12.54 2.18
N VAL A 29 7.82 -11.36 2.25
CA VAL A 29 8.65 -10.78 1.18
C VAL A 29 9.85 -10.08 1.79
N THR A 30 10.97 -10.07 1.07
CA THR A 30 12.22 -9.42 1.55
C THR A 30 12.06 -7.92 1.76
N ASP A 31 11.32 -7.24 0.86
CA ASP A 31 11.06 -5.80 0.94
C ASP A 31 9.61 -5.52 0.50
N ARG A 32 8.76 -5.06 1.43
CA ARG A 32 7.33 -4.80 1.18
C ARG A 32 7.12 -3.64 0.21
N PHE A 33 8.06 -2.72 0.07
CA PHE A 33 7.94 -1.56 -0.81
C PHE A 33 8.23 -1.89 -2.26
N GLN A 34 9.10 -2.88 -2.51
CA GLN A 34 9.47 -3.33 -3.86
C GLN A 34 8.65 -4.53 -4.35
N SER A 35 7.87 -5.14 -3.47
CA SER A 35 7.07 -6.32 -3.82
C SER A 35 5.75 -5.95 -4.50
N ARG A 36 5.27 -6.86 -5.34
CA ARG A 36 3.90 -6.82 -5.89
C ARG A 36 2.95 -7.52 -4.94
N TYR A 37 1.68 -7.16 -5.02
CA TYR A 37 0.62 -7.74 -4.19
C TYR A 37 -0.54 -8.20 -5.06
N VAL A 38 -1.29 -9.16 -4.55
CA VAL A 38 -2.52 -9.64 -5.15
C VAL A 38 -3.71 -8.89 -4.55
N PHE A 39 -4.62 -8.46 -5.41
CA PHE A 39 -5.90 -7.91 -5.01
C PHE A 39 -7.06 -8.62 -5.72
N VAL A 40 -8.22 -8.59 -5.10
CA VAL A 40 -9.46 -9.10 -5.66
C VAL A 40 -10.34 -7.94 -6.05
N VAL A 41 -10.87 -7.97 -7.27
CA VAL A 41 -11.95 -7.08 -7.69
C VAL A 41 -13.25 -7.61 -7.08
N GLU A 42 -13.78 -6.98 -6.02
CA GLU A 42 -14.91 -7.53 -5.25
C GLU A 42 -16.16 -7.78 -6.11
N ARG A 43 -16.35 -7.01 -7.17
CA ARG A 43 -17.50 -7.16 -8.09
C ARG A 43 -17.44 -8.46 -8.91
N THR A 44 -16.25 -8.88 -9.36
CA THR A 44 -16.08 -10.02 -10.27
C THR A 44 -15.49 -11.24 -9.58
N GLY A 45 -14.87 -11.06 -8.41
CA GLY A 45 -14.08 -12.09 -7.74
C GLY A 45 -12.75 -12.37 -8.43
N GLU A 46 -12.39 -11.59 -9.45
CA GLU A 46 -11.16 -11.77 -10.21
C GLU A 46 -9.94 -11.40 -9.36
N ARG A 47 -8.92 -12.26 -9.39
CA ARG A 47 -7.62 -12.03 -8.75
C ARG A 47 -6.70 -11.38 -9.76
N CYS A 48 -6.07 -10.28 -9.35
CA CYS A 48 -5.13 -9.54 -10.16
C CYS A 48 -3.85 -9.27 -9.37
N VAL A 49 -2.72 -9.28 -10.05
CA VAL A 49 -1.44 -8.82 -9.50
C VAL A 49 -1.33 -7.31 -9.73
N SER A 50 -0.80 -6.58 -8.76
CA SER A 50 -0.57 -5.15 -8.87
C SER A 50 0.45 -4.82 -9.97
N ASP A 51 0.11 -3.88 -10.86
CA ASP A 51 1.05 -3.35 -11.87
C ASP A 51 2.18 -2.50 -11.25
N PHE A 52 1.95 -1.96 -10.06
CA PHE A 52 2.88 -1.07 -9.36
C PHE A 52 3.13 -1.53 -7.93
N THR A 53 4.38 -1.39 -7.50
CA THR A 53 4.82 -1.62 -6.12
C THR A 53 4.36 -0.48 -5.21
N LEU A 54 4.44 -0.67 -3.89
CA LEU A 54 4.10 0.37 -2.92
C LEU A 54 5.08 1.56 -2.98
N ALA A 55 6.37 1.32 -3.26
CA ALA A 55 7.36 2.38 -3.48
C ALA A 55 6.94 3.36 -4.59
N ARG A 56 6.27 2.84 -5.63
CA ARG A 56 5.77 3.66 -6.74
C ARG A 56 4.39 4.26 -6.47
N LYS A 57 3.47 3.49 -5.87
CA LYS A 57 2.07 3.88 -5.69
C LYS A 57 1.85 4.79 -4.46
N GLY A 58 2.59 4.53 -3.39
CA GLY A 58 2.38 5.13 -2.08
C GLY A 58 1.16 4.58 -1.32
N PHE A 59 0.96 5.12 -0.13
CA PHE A 59 -0.03 4.71 0.87
C PHE A 59 -1.24 5.63 0.93
N THR A 60 -1.15 6.85 0.39
CA THR A 60 -2.24 7.84 0.39
C THR A 60 -3.53 7.32 -0.28
N SER A 61 -3.41 6.42 -1.25
CA SER A 61 -4.55 5.77 -1.94
C SER A 61 -4.87 4.36 -1.43
N LEU A 62 -4.12 3.86 -0.43
CA LEU A 62 -4.25 2.52 0.12
C LEU A 62 -5.09 2.55 1.40
N PRO A 63 -6.23 1.84 1.47
CA PRO A 63 -6.98 1.72 2.71
C PRO A 63 -6.15 1.03 3.81
N ILE A 64 -6.31 1.44 5.07
CA ILE A 64 -5.61 0.83 6.20
C ILE A 64 -5.82 -0.69 6.30
N ARG A 65 -7.04 -1.17 6.00
CA ARG A 65 -7.36 -2.60 5.97
C ARG A 65 -6.41 -3.38 5.04
N ASP A 66 -6.10 -2.77 3.90
CA ASP A 66 -5.29 -3.40 2.86
C ASP A 66 -3.80 -3.31 3.23
N ALA A 67 -3.36 -2.23 3.89
CA ALA A 67 -2.02 -2.15 4.48
C ALA A 67 -1.81 -3.23 5.58
N VAL A 68 -2.80 -3.45 6.43
CA VAL A 68 -2.76 -4.52 7.45
C VAL A 68 -2.70 -5.91 6.81
N ALA A 69 -3.44 -6.13 5.71
CA ALA A 69 -3.36 -7.39 4.96
C ALA A 69 -1.97 -7.64 4.36
N LEU A 70 -1.19 -6.59 4.14
CA LEU A 70 0.20 -6.63 3.68
C LEU A 70 1.23 -6.69 4.82
N GLY A 71 0.77 -6.80 6.07
CA GLY A 71 1.65 -6.93 7.23
C GLY A 71 2.20 -5.60 7.75
N PHE A 72 1.62 -4.47 7.37
CA PHE A 72 1.93 -3.20 8.04
C PHE A 72 1.11 -3.06 9.32
N SER A 73 1.77 -2.66 10.39
CA SER A 73 1.15 -2.19 11.61
C SER A 73 0.42 -0.86 11.38
N THR A 74 -0.49 -0.52 12.30
CA THR A 74 -1.18 0.78 12.26
C THR A 74 -0.20 1.94 12.44
N GLU A 75 0.84 1.77 13.25
CA GLU A 75 1.87 2.80 13.48
C GLU A 75 2.68 3.07 12.22
N GLU A 76 3.21 2.03 11.56
CA GLU A 76 3.90 2.16 10.26
C GLU A 76 3.02 2.89 9.24
N PHE A 77 1.74 2.50 9.14
CA PHE A 77 0.82 3.11 8.17
C PHE A 77 0.61 4.61 8.42
N LEU A 78 0.46 5.02 9.67
CA LEU A 78 0.25 6.43 10.02
C LEU A 78 1.50 7.27 9.74
N GLU A 79 2.68 6.75 10.06
CA GLU A 79 3.96 7.42 9.79
C GLU A 79 4.21 7.55 8.28
N LEU A 80 3.93 6.49 7.51
CA LEU A 80 4.02 6.51 6.04
C LEU A 80 3.08 7.55 5.42
N LEU A 81 1.84 7.61 5.88
CA LEU A 81 0.88 8.64 5.44
C LEU A 81 1.35 10.05 5.78
N GLN A 82 1.90 10.24 6.98
CA GLN A 82 2.38 11.56 7.42
C GLN A 82 3.60 11.99 6.60
N TRP A 83 4.51 11.05 6.32
CA TRP A 83 5.66 11.26 5.45
C TRP A 83 5.23 11.68 4.04
N GLU A 84 4.36 10.91 3.38
CA GLU A 84 3.90 11.21 2.01
C GLU A 84 3.25 12.60 1.90
N LYS A 85 2.45 12.98 2.91
CA LYS A 85 1.81 14.30 2.97
C LYS A 85 2.81 15.44 3.11
N THR A 86 3.94 15.21 3.76
CA THR A 86 4.92 16.25 4.11
C THR A 86 6.02 16.35 3.05
N SER A 87 6.53 15.21 2.58
CA SER A 87 7.70 15.11 1.70
C SER A 87 7.34 15.07 0.21
N SER A 88 6.07 14.87 -0.15
CA SER A 88 5.63 14.62 -1.53
C SER A 88 6.38 13.46 -2.23
N SER A 89 6.96 12.55 -1.44
CA SER A 89 7.69 11.38 -1.88
C SER A 89 7.24 10.14 -1.10
N ASN A 90 7.35 8.98 -1.75
CA ASN A 90 7.04 7.70 -1.11
C ASN A 90 8.33 7.10 -0.53
N ILE A 91 8.20 6.34 0.55
CA ILE A 91 9.28 5.47 1.05
C ILE A 91 9.57 4.38 0.01
N GLN A 92 10.86 4.12 -0.22
CA GLN A 92 11.33 3.20 -1.25
C GLN A 92 11.76 1.84 -0.73
N SER A 93 12.02 1.68 0.57
CA SER A 93 12.53 0.43 1.14
C SER A 93 12.20 0.26 2.63
N GLU A 94 12.40 -0.95 3.13
CA GLU A 94 12.34 -1.25 4.57
C GLU A 94 13.35 -0.43 5.40
N ASP A 95 14.56 -0.21 4.87
CA ASP A 95 15.58 0.58 5.55
C ASP A 95 15.13 2.03 5.75
N GLU A 96 14.52 2.64 4.72
CA GLU A 96 13.97 3.99 4.81
C GLU A 96 12.80 4.07 5.81
N LEU A 97 11.94 3.03 5.88
CA LEU A 97 10.89 2.95 6.90
C LEU A 97 11.49 2.87 8.30
N ASN A 98 12.51 2.04 8.52
CA ASN A 98 13.18 1.92 9.81
C ASN A 98 13.82 3.24 10.24
N GLU A 99 14.45 3.97 9.32
CA GLU A 99 14.98 5.31 9.58
C GLU A 99 13.88 6.31 9.94
N LEU A 100 12.74 6.29 9.23
CA LEU A 100 11.58 7.13 9.51
C LEU A 100 11.05 6.89 10.93
N LEU A 101 10.83 5.63 11.30
CA LEU A 101 10.34 5.24 12.63
C LEU A 101 11.33 5.61 13.73
N ALA A 102 12.63 5.39 13.51
CA ALA A 102 13.67 5.78 14.47
C ALA A 102 13.67 7.30 14.73
N ARG A 103 13.40 8.11 13.70
CA ARG A 103 13.30 9.58 13.82
C ARG A 103 12.04 10.00 14.57
N ALA A 104 10.92 9.32 14.36
CA ALA A 104 9.66 9.58 15.07
C ALA A 104 9.82 9.31 16.58
N VAL A 105 10.52 8.23 16.94
CA VAL A 105 10.83 7.91 18.36
C VAL A 105 11.81 8.91 18.97
N ALA A 106 12.77 9.42 18.19
CA ALA A 106 13.76 10.40 18.66
C ALA A 106 13.24 11.84 18.79
N SER A 107 12.08 12.15 18.21
CA SER A 107 11.39 13.44 18.36
C SER A 107 10.13 13.28 19.21
N PRO A 108 10.22 13.03 20.53
CA PRO A 108 9.05 13.16 21.37
C PRO A 108 8.69 14.64 21.44
N CYS A 109 7.62 15.02 20.75
CA CYS A 109 6.98 16.31 20.98
C CYS A 109 6.59 16.38 22.47
N PHE A 110 7.32 17.18 23.25
CA PHE A 110 6.94 17.65 24.59
C PHE A 110 6.44 19.08 24.51
#